data_AF-A0A957V4B5-F1
#
_entry.id   AF-A0A957V4B5-F1
#
_cell.length_a   1.000
_cell.length_b   1.000
_cell.length_c   1.000
_cell.angle_alpha   90.00
_cell.angle_beta   90.00
_cell.angle_gamma   90.00
#
_symmetry.space_group_name_H-M   'P 1'
#
loop_
_entity.id
_entity.type
_entity.pdbx_description
1 polymer ?
#
loop_
_entity_poly.entity_id
_entity_poly.type
_entity_poly.pdbx_seq_one_letter_code
_entity_poly.pdbx_strand_id
1 'polypeptide(L)'
;LEAPVAIWLEVDAGYGRSGVPWNDGSGLTALATAVTNCPLMSLQGVLTHDGGTYAARTHEAITADYVQTTTRLERARNWLIEQGFLGLAISVGDTPACSVVTDFAPADEIRPGNFVFYDWTQVQIGSCTWDDVAVAVACPVVSLHPERNEIILYGGAVHLSKESLPRADGMPTFGAVVLLDEGGWGAPLDGAWLRSISQEHGVVRCTPDAYARLSERVGVGDLLGVLPIHSCLTADLLKIYQTTGGERIPMAPIPAFWGMAVP
;
A
#
# COMPACT_ATOMS: atom_id res chain seq x y z
N LEU A 1 -3.24 32.38 8.68
CA LEU A 1 -3.95 31.31 9.40
C LEU A 1 -5.04 31.97 10.23
N GLU A 2 -6.23 31.38 10.32
CA GLU A 2 -7.33 31.88 11.17
C GLU A 2 -7.46 31.09 12.49
N ALA A 3 -6.77 29.96 12.61
CA ALA A 3 -6.73 29.12 13.79
C ALA A 3 -5.31 28.56 14.02
N PRO A 4 -4.96 28.15 15.25
CA PRO A 4 -3.70 27.48 15.55
C PRO A 4 -3.55 26.16 14.78
N VAL A 5 -2.34 25.87 14.31
CA VAL A 5 -2.00 24.63 13.61
C VAL A 5 -0.73 23.99 14.17
N ALA A 6 -0.75 22.66 14.23
CA ALA A 6 0.41 21.83 14.50
C ALA A 6 1.15 21.56 13.20
N ILE A 7 2.46 21.82 13.18
CA ILE A 7 3.33 21.66 12.02
C ILE A 7 4.38 20.60 12.30
N TRP A 8 4.55 19.70 11.36
CA TRP A 8 5.65 18.75 11.32
C TRP A 8 6.57 19.08 10.16
N LEU A 9 7.87 18.88 10.33
CA LEU A 9 8.84 19.03 9.25
C LEU A 9 9.01 17.67 8.56
N GLU A 10 8.66 17.59 7.28
CA GLU A 10 9.00 16.41 6.48
C GLU A 10 10.51 16.39 6.23
N VAL A 11 11.14 15.29 6.62
CA VAL A 11 12.57 15.05 6.47
C VAL A 11 12.76 13.93 5.44
N ASP A 12 13.57 14.19 4.42
CA ASP A 12 14.01 13.14 3.51
C ASP A 12 15.11 12.33 4.19
N ALA A 13 14.75 11.12 4.62
CA ALA A 13 15.64 10.15 5.26
C ALA A 13 16.44 9.32 4.25
N GLY A 14 16.42 9.65 2.95
CA GLY A 14 17.13 8.95 1.88
C GLY A 14 16.22 8.29 0.83
N TYR A 15 14.90 8.47 0.94
CA TYR A 15 13.94 7.95 -0.04
C TYR A 15 13.90 8.83 -1.31
N GLY A 16 14.16 10.13 -1.20
CA GLY A 16 14.22 11.03 -2.34
C GLY A 16 12.86 11.45 -2.91
N ARG A 17 11.78 11.35 -2.11
CA ARG A 17 10.43 11.80 -2.52
C ARG A 17 10.18 13.28 -2.20
N SER A 18 10.28 13.64 -0.93
CA SER A 18 9.89 14.94 -0.39
C SER A 18 10.56 15.18 0.96
N GLY A 19 10.60 16.43 1.41
CA GLY A 19 11.19 16.84 2.69
C GLY A 19 12.59 17.42 2.57
N VAL A 20 13.05 18.04 3.67
CA VAL A 20 14.41 18.56 3.78
C VAL A 20 15.37 17.38 4.00
N PRO A 21 16.50 17.29 3.30
CA PRO A 21 17.48 16.24 3.54
C PRO A 21 17.88 16.16 5.02
N TRP A 22 17.91 14.97 5.60
CA TRP A 22 18.23 14.75 7.02
C TRP A 22 19.58 15.33 7.46
N ASN A 23 20.50 15.50 6.52
CA ASN A 23 21.84 16.06 6.74
C ASN A 23 21.96 17.55 6.36
N ASP A 24 20.88 18.21 5.94
CA ASP A 24 20.84 19.66 5.73
C ASP A 24 20.37 20.38 6.99
N GLY A 25 21.28 20.50 7.95
CA GLY A 25 21.02 21.21 9.20
C GLY A 25 20.59 22.67 8.98
N SER A 26 21.10 23.33 7.94
CA SER A 26 20.77 24.73 7.65
C SER A 26 19.32 24.89 7.17
N GLY A 27 18.87 24.02 6.27
CA GLY A 27 17.49 23.98 5.80
C GLY A 27 16.51 23.62 6.92
N LEU A 28 16.86 22.64 7.76
CA LEU A 28 16.05 22.25 8.92
C LEU A 28 15.88 23.42 9.90
N THR A 29 16.97 24.10 10.27
CA THR A 29 16.92 25.26 11.17
C THR A 29 16.12 26.40 10.56
N ALA A 30 16.30 26.70 9.28
CA ALA A 30 15.57 27.76 8.59
C ALA A 30 14.06 27.51 8.60
N LEU A 31 13.64 26.27 8.34
CA LEU A 31 12.23 25.88 8.33
C LEU A 31 11.63 25.90 9.74
N ALA A 32 12.32 25.34 10.74
CA ALA A 32 11.89 25.39 12.14
C ALA A 32 11.75 26.83 12.66
N THR A 33 12.68 27.72 12.27
CA THR A 33 12.62 29.16 12.59
C THR A 33 11.41 29.82 11.93
N ALA A 34 11.13 29.52 10.67
CA ALA A 34 9.98 30.07 9.96
C ALA A 34 8.65 29.67 10.63
N VAL A 35 8.54 28.40 11.05
CA VAL A 35 7.36 27.88 11.77
C VAL A 35 7.20 28.58 13.12
N THR A 36 8.27 28.65 13.92
CA THR A 36 8.22 29.22 15.28
C THR A 36 8.04 30.74 15.30
N ASN A 37 8.42 31.45 14.24
CA ASN A 37 8.14 32.88 14.08
C ASN A 37 6.66 33.19 13.78
N CYS A 38 5.82 32.19 13.51
CA CYS A 38 4.40 32.37 13.31
C CYS A 38 3.62 32.06 14.60
N PRO A 39 2.91 33.04 15.23
CA PRO A 39 2.20 32.81 16.48
C PRO A 39 1.07 31.77 16.43
N LEU A 40 0.60 31.45 15.23
CA LEU A 40 -0.47 30.46 15.00
C LEU A 40 0.07 29.09 14.61
N MET A 41 1.38 28.89 14.56
CA MET A 41 1.99 27.60 14.28
C MET A 41 2.72 27.07 15.51
N SER A 42 2.68 25.76 15.69
CA SER A 42 3.44 25.06 16.71
C SER A 42 4.23 23.94 16.05
N LEU A 43 5.55 23.96 16.24
CA LEU A 43 6.43 22.91 15.73
C LEU A 43 6.30 21.68 16.63
N GLN A 44 5.82 20.56 16.07
CA GLN A 44 5.58 19.31 16.80
C GLN A 44 6.75 18.34 16.72
N GLY A 45 7.44 18.30 15.58
CA GLY A 45 8.45 17.29 15.35
C GLY A 45 8.88 17.14 13.91
N VAL A 46 9.58 16.05 13.65
CA VAL A 46 10.01 15.63 12.32
C VAL A 46 9.26 14.38 11.90
N LEU A 47 8.89 14.30 10.62
CA LEU A 47 8.22 13.13 10.06
C LEU A 47 8.90 12.69 8.77
N THR A 48 8.81 11.39 8.47
CA THR A 48 9.13 10.89 7.14
C THR A 48 8.19 9.78 6.74
N HIS A 49 8.16 9.47 5.45
CA HIS A 49 7.60 8.25 4.92
C HIS A 49 8.67 7.55 4.11
N ASP A 50 9.03 6.36 4.55
CA ASP A 50 10.04 5.55 3.90
C ASP A 50 9.39 4.65 2.86
N GLY A 51 9.56 4.97 1.57
CA GLY A 51 9.16 4.06 0.51
C GLY A 51 10.22 3.01 0.18
N GLY A 52 11.40 3.07 0.82
CA GLY A 52 12.50 2.12 0.59
C GLY A 52 12.12 0.69 0.96
N THR A 53 11.33 0.53 2.02
CA THR A 53 10.85 -0.77 2.50
C THR A 53 9.98 -1.52 1.47
N TYR A 54 9.37 -0.83 0.49
CA TYR A 54 8.63 -1.48 -0.61
C TYR A 54 9.56 -2.18 -1.63
N ALA A 55 10.84 -1.83 -1.66
CA ALA A 55 11.84 -2.52 -2.46
C ALA A 55 12.46 -3.73 -1.74
N ALA A 56 12.29 -3.84 -0.43
CA ALA A 56 12.81 -4.95 0.38
C ALA A 56 12.04 -6.26 0.11
N ARG A 57 12.71 -7.40 0.31
CA ARG A 57 12.14 -8.75 0.08
C ARG A 57 12.43 -9.72 1.22
N THR A 58 13.01 -9.25 2.32
CA THR A 58 13.23 -10.04 3.54
C THR A 58 12.99 -9.17 4.77
N HIS A 59 12.68 -9.82 5.89
CA HIS A 59 12.46 -9.15 7.18
C HIS A 59 13.69 -8.39 7.64
N GLU A 60 14.88 -8.93 7.41
CA GLU A 60 16.16 -8.30 7.76
C GLU A 60 16.38 -7.02 6.94
N ALA A 61 16.06 -7.04 5.64
CA ALA A 61 16.18 -5.86 4.79
C ALA A 61 15.20 -4.76 5.22
N ILE A 62 13.94 -5.11 5.49
CA ILE A 62 12.92 -4.17 6.02
C ILE A 62 13.40 -3.56 7.33
N THR A 63 13.90 -4.38 8.25
CA THR A 63 14.39 -3.93 9.56
C THR A 63 15.61 -3.01 9.42
N ALA A 64 16.55 -3.34 8.52
CA ALA A 64 17.72 -2.53 8.26
C ALA A 64 17.36 -1.14 7.67
N ASP A 65 16.40 -1.10 6.74
CA ASP A 65 15.88 0.14 6.17
C ASP A 65 15.21 0.99 7.26
N TYR A 66 14.35 0.39 8.08
CA TYR A 66 13.71 1.08 9.20
C TYR A 66 14.74 1.70 10.16
N VAL A 67 15.73 0.93 10.60
CA VAL A 67 16.79 1.40 11.51
C VAL A 67 17.59 2.54 10.88
N GLN A 68 17.92 2.45 9.58
CA GLN A 68 18.63 3.52 8.89
C GLN A 68 17.79 4.80 8.84
N THR A 69 16.52 4.68 8.48
CA THR A 69 15.58 5.79 8.40
C THR A 69 15.40 6.48 9.74
N THR A 70 15.16 5.72 10.81
CA THR A 70 14.95 6.29 12.15
C THR A 70 16.22 6.90 12.73
N THR A 71 17.40 6.31 12.47
CA THR A 71 18.70 6.90 12.85
C THR A 71 18.90 8.27 12.19
N ARG A 72 18.55 8.40 10.91
CA ARG A 72 18.65 9.67 10.18
C ARG A 72 17.68 10.73 10.72
N LEU A 73 16.45 10.33 11.05
CA LEU A 73 15.46 11.22 11.65
C LEU A 73 15.84 11.66 13.05
N GLU A 74 16.37 10.76 13.86
CA GLU A 74 16.90 11.09 15.17
C GLU A 74 18.04 12.12 15.07
N ARG A 75 18.95 11.97 14.10
CA ARG A 75 19.99 12.97 13.87
C ARG A 75 19.43 14.33 13.45
N ALA A 76 18.42 14.37 12.59
CA ALA A 76 17.75 15.61 12.19
C ALA A 76 17.03 16.28 13.38
N ARG A 77 16.32 15.50 14.20
CA ARG A 77 15.68 15.97 15.44
C ARG A 77 16.71 16.52 16.42
N ASN A 78 17.79 15.78 16.67
CA ASN A 78 18.80 16.17 17.64
C ASN A 78 19.54 17.45 17.21
N TRP A 79 19.79 17.62 15.90
CA TRP A 79 20.29 18.89 15.38
C TRP A 79 19.36 20.07 15.73
N LEU A 80 18.05 19.94 15.52
CA LEU A 80 17.08 20.98 15.88
C LEU A 80 17.05 21.26 17.39
N ILE A 81 17.17 20.23 18.22
CA ILE A 81 17.27 20.37 19.68
C ILE A 81 18.51 21.18 20.08
N GLU A 82 19.66 20.92 19.45
CA GLU A 82 20.90 21.68 19.68
C GLU A 82 20.76 23.16 19.28
N GLN A 83 19.88 23.49 18.33
CA GLN A 83 19.54 24.86 17.95
C GLN A 83 18.48 25.51 18.85
N GLY A 84 18.00 24.80 19.88
CA GLY A 84 17.03 25.30 20.86
C GLY A 84 15.56 24.95 20.57
N PHE A 85 15.27 24.15 19.54
CA PHE A 85 13.91 23.65 19.28
C PHE A 85 13.66 22.38 20.11
N LEU A 86 13.03 22.54 21.27
CA LEU A 86 12.83 21.46 22.24
C LEU A 86 11.48 20.74 22.05
N GLY A 87 11.36 19.52 22.60
CA GLY A 87 10.09 18.78 22.65
C GLY A 87 9.62 18.22 21.31
N LEU A 88 10.55 17.94 20.39
CA LEU A 88 10.25 17.47 19.04
C LEU A 88 10.03 15.96 19.00
N ALA A 89 8.88 15.54 18.47
CA ALA A 89 8.56 14.13 18.24
C ALA A 89 9.14 13.58 16.92
N ILE A 90 9.22 12.25 16.81
CA ILE A 90 9.56 11.51 15.59
C ILE A 90 8.32 10.73 15.15
N SER A 91 7.88 10.99 13.91
CA SER A 91 6.77 10.26 13.29
C SER A 91 7.24 9.53 12.02
N VAL A 92 7.10 8.22 12.01
CA VAL A 92 7.55 7.35 10.90
C VAL A 92 6.46 6.36 10.53
N GLY A 93 6.77 5.40 9.66
CA GLY A 93 5.94 4.24 9.43
C GLY A 93 5.46 4.12 7.99
N ASP A 94 5.56 2.89 7.54
CA ASP A 94 4.94 2.32 6.36
C ASP A 94 4.41 0.94 6.77
N THR A 95 3.58 0.33 5.92
CA THR A 95 3.04 -1.00 6.22
C THR A 95 4.13 -2.07 6.36
N PRO A 96 5.13 -2.16 5.46
CA PRO A 96 6.16 -3.19 5.61
C PRO A 96 6.90 -3.19 6.95
N ALA A 97 7.45 -2.05 7.38
CA ALA A 97 8.17 -1.92 8.63
C ALA A 97 7.26 -2.16 9.83
N CYS A 98 6.06 -1.58 9.83
CA CYS A 98 5.12 -1.74 10.95
C CYS A 98 4.61 -3.18 11.11
N SER A 99 4.76 -4.02 10.09
CA SER A 99 4.35 -5.43 10.14
C SER A 99 5.45 -6.38 10.63
N VAL A 100 6.73 -5.96 10.55
CA VAL A 100 7.89 -6.82 10.80
C VAL A 100 8.71 -6.35 12.01
N VAL A 101 8.84 -5.05 12.21
CA VAL A 101 9.64 -4.47 13.29
C VAL A 101 8.90 -4.58 14.61
N THR A 102 9.62 -4.95 15.68
CA THR A 102 9.07 -5.12 17.03
C THR A 102 9.49 -4.02 18.01
N ASP A 103 10.55 -3.28 17.69
CA ASP A 103 10.99 -2.11 18.45
C ASP A 103 11.01 -0.88 17.54
N PHE A 104 10.10 0.05 17.83
CA PHE A 104 9.93 1.26 17.04
C PHE A 104 10.78 2.43 17.55
N ALA A 105 11.52 2.28 18.65
CA ALA A 105 12.38 3.35 19.14
C ALA A 105 13.33 3.85 18.02
N PRO A 106 13.56 5.17 17.91
CA PRO A 106 13.10 6.27 18.75
C PRO A 106 11.78 6.92 18.30
N ALA A 107 10.93 6.25 17.52
CA ALA A 107 9.66 6.83 17.06
C ALA A 107 8.65 7.04 18.20
N ASP A 108 7.98 8.19 18.18
CA ASP A 108 6.87 8.53 19.08
C ASP A 108 5.51 8.18 18.44
N GLU A 109 5.45 8.15 17.11
CA GLU A 109 4.26 7.81 16.32
C GLU A 109 4.63 6.93 15.12
N ILE A 110 3.79 5.93 14.82
CA ILE A 110 3.84 5.15 13.58
C ILE A 110 2.59 5.40 12.72
N ARG A 111 2.75 5.45 11.39
CA ARG A 111 1.69 5.79 10.42
C ARG A 111 1.48 4.75 9.30
N PRO A 112 1.31 3.45 9.60
CA PRO A 112 0.93 2.48 8.58
C PRO A 112 -0.52 2.70 8.12
N GLY A 113 -0.87 2.22 6.93
CA GLY A 113 -2.23 2.37 6.39
C GLY A 113 -2.71 1.15 5.63
N ASN A 114 -1.91 0.67 4.67
CA ASN A 114 -2.29 -0.46 3.82
C ASN A 114 -2.55 -1.76 4.62
N PHE A 115 -1.96 -1.93 5.81
CA PHE A 115 -2.12 -3.11 6.68
C PHE A 115 -3.57 -3.45 7.04
N VAL A 116 -4.52 -2.51 6.93
CA VAL A 116 -5.95 -2.78 7.15
C VAL A 116 -6.51 -3.80 6.16
N PHE A 117 -5.94 -3.86 4.95
CA PHE A 117 -6.29 -4.83 3.92
C PHE A 117 -5.14 -5.75 3.55
N TYR A 118 -3.90 -5.28 3.68
CA TYR A 118 -2.76 -5.79 2.93
C TYR A 118 -3.08 -5.89 1.42
N ASP A 119 -2.22 -6.54 0.65
CA ASP A 119 -2.41 -6.86 -0.76
C ASP A 119 -1.31 -7.81 -1.24
N TRP A 120 -1.35 -8.17 -2.52
CA TRP A 120 -0.35 -9.05 -3.11
C TRP A 120 1.06 -8.45 -3.08
N THR A 121 1.22 -7.13 -3.10
CA THR A 121 2.53 -6.49 -2.93
C THR A 121 3.08 -6.75 -1.54
N GLN A 122 2.28 -6.60 -0.49
CA GLN A 122 2.71 -6.87 0.89
C GLN A 122 3.05 -8.35 1.12
N VAL A 123 2.33 -9.27 0.49
CA VAL A 123 2.69 -10.71 0.50
C VAL A 123 4.05 -10.93 -0.16
N GLN A 124 4.33 -10.29 -1.30
CA GLN A 124 5.61 -10.43 -2.00
C GLN A 124 6.79 -9.75 -1.26
N ILE A 125 6.53 -8.68 -0.52
CA ILE A 125 7.53 -8.04 0.35
C ILE A 125 7.85 -8.93 1.57
N GLY A 126 6.89 -9.75 1.99
CA GLY A 126 6.97 -10.59 3.19
C GLY A 126 6.42 -9.89 4.44
N SER A 127 5.67 -8.80 4.27
CA SER A 127 5.04 -8.05 5.38
C SER A 127 3.86 -8.80 5.99
N CYS A 128 3.22 -9.66 5.22
CA CYS A 128 2.10 -10.48 5.64
C CYS A 128 2.08 -11.80 4.86
N THR A 129 1.20 -12.72 5.27
CA THR A 129 0.86 -13.91 4.49
C THR A 129 -0.37 -13.65 3.62
N TRP A 130 -0.66 -14.55 2.67
CA TRP A 130 -1.86 -14.42 1.85
C TRP A 130 -3.16 -14.45 2.68
N ASP A 131 -3.13 -15.11 3.85
CA ASP A 131 -4.29 -15.27 4.73
C ASP A 131 -4.61 -13.98 5.49
N ASP A 132 -3.66 -13.06 5.57
CA ASP A 132 -3.85 -11.73 6.15
C ASP A 132 -4.46 -10.74 5.14
N VAL A 133 -4.47 -11.07 3.85
CA VAL A 133 -5.04 -10.19 2.81
C VAL A 133 -6.56 -10.22 2.94
N ALA A 134 -7.14 -9.10 3.37
CA ALA A 134 -8.56 -8.95 3.70
C ALA A 134 -9.41 -8.39 2.56
N VAL A 135 -8.87 -8.33 1.34
CA VAL A 135 -9.61 -7.88 0.15
C VAL A 135 -9.32 -8.76 -1.08
N ALA A 136 -10.38 -9.11 -1.79
CA ALA A 136 -10.33 -9.74 -3.11
C ALA A 136 -11.37 -9.08 -4.02
N VAL A 137 -11.08 -9.02 -5.31
CA VAL A 137 -12.05 -8.60 -6.32
C VAL A 137 -12.71 -9.84 -6.91
N ALA A 138 -14.03 -9.95 -6.74
CA ALA A 138 -14.82 -10.99 -7.37
C ALA A 138 -15.07 -10.66 -8.84
N CYS A 139 -14.50 -11.47 -9.74
CA CYS A 139 -14.51 -11.24 -11.18
C CYS A 139 -15.30 -12.35 -11.89
N PRO A 140 -16.36 -12.03 -12.65
CA PRO A 140 -17.06 -13.00 -13.49
C PRO A 140 -16.15 -13.64 -14.54
N VAL A 141 -16.27 -14.95 -14.71
CA VAL A 141 -15.63 -15.69 -15.78
C VAL A 141 -16.42 -15.51 -17.08
N VAL A 142 -15.77 -14.91 -18.07
CA VAL A 142 -16.36 -14.57 -19.37
C VAL A 142 -16.13 -15.68 -20.40
N SER A 143 -14.94 -16.28 -20.42
CA SER A 143 -14.63 -17.38 -21.34
C SER A 143 -13.51 -18.28 -20.83
N LEU A 144 -13.53 -19.52 -21.31
CA LEU A 144 -12.50 -20.54 -21.09
C LEU A 144 -11.82 -20.85 -22.42
N HIS A 145 -10.49 -20.90 -22.42
CA HIS A 145 -9.66 -21.17 -23.59
C HIS A 145 -8.71 -22.36 -23.35
N PRO A 146 -9.18 -23.61 -23.52
CA PRO A 146 -8.39 -24.81 -23.28
C PRO A 146 -7.14 -24.89 -24.16
N GLU A 147 -7.21 -24.37 -25.38
CA GLU A 147 -6.13 -24.40 -26.35
C GLU A 147 -4.92 -23.55 -25.93
N ARG A 148 -5.10 -22.64 -24.98
CA ARG A 148 -4.04 -21.78 -24.44
C ARG A 148 -3.92 -21.85 -22.92
N ASN A 149 -4.72 -22.66 -22.23
CA ASN A 149 -4.79 -22.69 -20.76
C ASN A 149 -5.09 -21.31 -20.17
N GLU A 150 -6.08 -20.61 -20.74
CA GLU A 150 -6.44 -19.25 -20.33
C GLU A 150 -7.91 -19.14 -19.91
N ILE A 151 -8.17 -18.25 -18.95
CA ILE A 151 -9.50 -17.88 -18.49
C ILE A 151 -9.62 -16.36 -18.60
N ILE A 152 -10.71 -15.89 -19.20
CA ILE A 152 -10.99 -14.46 -19.32
C ILE A 152 -11.94 -14.05 -18.20
N LEU A 153 -11.54 -13.00 -17.48
CA LEU A 153 -12.31 -12.40 -16.40
C LEU A 153 -12.88 -11.05 -16.84
N TYR A 154 -14.09 -10.73 -16.41
CA TYR A 154 -14.55 -9.35 -16.31
C TYR A 154 -13.98 -8.77 -15.01
N GLY A 155 -12.88 -8.03 -15.14
CA GLY A 155 -11.94 -7.75 -14.06
C GLY A 155 -10.65 -7.16 -14.62
N GLY A 156 -10.78 -6.02 -15.29
CA GLY A 156 -9.66 -5.28 -15.89
C GLY A 156 -9.14 -4.12 -15.04
N ALA A 157 -8.41 -3.22 -15.71
CA ALA A 157 -7.79 -2.05 -15.11
C ALA A 157 -8.74 -1.11 -14.35
N VAL A 158 -10.00 -1.00 -14.78
CA VAL A 158 -10.99 -0.15 -14.08
C VAL A 158 -11.49 -0.76 -12.77
N HIS A 159 -11.09 -2.01 -12.47
CA HIS A 159 -11.43 -2.71 -11.23
C HIS A 159 -10.20 -2.94 -10.35
N LEU A 160 -9.06 -3.30 -10.96
CA LEU A 160 -7.84 -3.77 -10.28
C LEU A 160 -6.66 -2.79 -10.33
N SER A 161 -6.80 -1.64 -11.00
CA SER A 161 -5.71 -0.75 -11.45
C SER A 161 -4.79 -1.41 -12.50
N LYS A 162 -3.72 -0.72 -12.91
CA LYS A 162 -2.67 -1.26 -13.82
C LYS A 162 -1.35 -1.59 -13.14
N GLU A 163 -1.32 -1.63 -11.81
CA GLU A 163 -0.12 -2.06 -11.11
C GLU A 163 0.18 -3.53 -11.35
N SER A 164 1.47 -3.84 -11.36
CA SER A 164 1.97 -5.19 -11.60
C SER A 164 3.23 -5.45 -10.80
N LEU A 165 3.46 -6.72 -10.50
CA LEU A 165 4.70 -7.20 -9.89
C LEU A 165 5.41 -8.16 -10.85
N PRO A 166 6.75 -8.19 -10.84
CA PRO A 166 7.48 -9.24 -11.54
C PRO A 166 7.27 -10.57 -10.83
N ARG A 167 6.97 -11.61 -11.60
CA ARG A 167 7.05 -13.00 -11.15
C ARG A 167 8.49 -13.50 -11.17
N ALA A 168 8.71 -14.71 -10.65
CA ALA A 168 10.01 -15.39 -10.70
C ALA A 168 10.57 -15.59 -12.12
N ASP A 169 9.71 -15.68 -13.13
CA ASP A 169 10.08 -15.78 -14.55
C ASP A 169 10.31 -14.41 -15.23
N GLY A 170 10.23 -13.31 -14.48
CA GLY A 170 10.38 -11.94 -14.97
C GLY A 170 9.15 -11.38 -15.67
N MET A 171 8.09 -12.18 -15.88
CA MET A 171 6.85 -11.70 -16.50
C MET A 171 5.98 -10.97 -15.46
N PRO A 172 5.16 -9.99 -15.88
CA PRO A 172 4.29 -9.29 -14.96
C PRO A 172 3.13 -10.19 -14.50
N THR A 173 2.69 -9.97 -13.26
CA THR A 173 1.38 -10.39 -12.76
C THR A 173 0.59 -9.18 -12.27
N PHE A 174 -0.71 -9.20 -12.48
CA PHE A 174 -1.66 -8.16 -12.08
C PHE A 174 -2.54 -8.59 -10.88
N GLY A 175 -2.18 -9.70 -10.24
CA GLY A 175 -2.84 -10.19 -9.04
C GLY A 175 -2.70 -11.72 -8.88
N ALA A 176 -2.97 -12.21 -7.68
CA ALA A 176 -3.08 -13.64 -7.42
C ALA A 176 -4.52 -14.11 -7.59
N VAL A 177 -4.71 -15.29 -8.20
CA VAL A 177 -6.04 -15.85 -8.44
C VAL A 177 -6.42 -16.76 -7.28
N VAL A 178 -7.63 -16.60 -6.75
CA VAL A 178 -8.17 -17.40 -5.65
C VAL A 178 -9.56 -17.91 -6.01
N LEU A 179 -9.99 -18.98 -5.34
CA LEU A 179 -11.37 -19.42 -5.38
C LEU A 179 -12.15 -18.76 -4.25
N LEU A 180 -13.36 -18.30 -4.58
CA LEU A 180 -14.29 -17.74 -3.61
C LEU A 180 -15.15 -18.85 -3.03
N ASP A 181 -15.53 -18.71 -1.76
CA ASP A 181 -16.50 -19.55 -1.07
C ASP A 181 -17.42 -18.70 -0.16
N GLU A 182 -18.33 -19.33 0.58
CA GLU A 182 -19.27 -18.63 1.47
C GLU A 182 -18.57 -17.88 2.62
N GLY A 183 -17.35 -18.30 2.99
CA GLY A 183 -16.56 -17.71 4.07
C GLY A 183 -15.58 -16.63 3.62
N GLY A 184 -15.32 -16.52 2.32
CA GLY A 184 -14.35 -15.57 1.75
C GLY A 184 -13.63 -16.16 0.54
N TRP A 185 -12.32 -16.38 0.68
CA TRP A 185 -11.49 -16.98 -0.36
C TRP A 185 -10.40 -17.87 0.21
N GLY A 186 -10.02 -18.88 -0.56
CA GLY A 186 -8.94 -19.79 -0.22
C GLY A 186 -7.55 -19.28 -0.61
N ALA A 187 -6.56 -20.14 -0.45
CA ALA A 187 -5.18 -19.87 -0.84
C ALA A 187 -5.04 -19.54 -2.34
N PRO A 188 -4.05 -18.71 -2.72
CA PRO A 188 -3.68 -18.47 -4.12
C PRO A 188 -3.50 -19.77 -4.90
N LEU A 189 -4.09 -19.83 -6.09
CA LEU A 189 -4.03 -20.99 -6.95
C LEU A 189 -2.64 -21.17 -7.54
N ASP A 190 -1.96 -22.24 -7.13
CA ASP A 190 -0.67 -22.59 -7.70
C ASP A 190 -0.78 -22.89 -9.21
N GLY A 191 0.15 -22.31 -9.97
CA GLY A 191 0.17 -22.39 -11.42
C GLY A 191 -0.88 -21.53 -12.14
N ALA A 192 -1.61 -20.63 -11.45
CA ALA A 192 -2.55 -19.69 -12.08
C ALA A 192 -2.26 -18.23 -11.66
N TRP A 193 -2.28 -17.30 -12.61
CA TRP A 193 -2.00 -15.88 -12.34
C TRP A 193 -2.66 -14.96 -13.35
N LEU A 194 -2.91 -13.71 -12.96
CA LEU A 194 -3.43 -12.70 -13.86
C LEU A 194 -2.29 -12.16 -14.74
N ARG A 195 -2.14 -12.68 -15.96
CA ARG A 195 -0.99 -12.37 -16.84
C ARG A 195 -1.07 -11.03 -17.54
N SER A 196 -2.28 -10.52 -17.75
CA SER A 196 -2.51 -9.25 -18.44
C SER A 196 -3.91 -8.73 -18.17
N ILE A 197 -4.07 -7.42 -18.22
CA ILE A 197 -5.36 -6.75 -18.13
C ILE A 197 -5.51 -5.70 -19.23
N SER A 198 -6.71 -5.65 -19.80
CA SER A 198 -7.22 -4.55 -20.62
C SER A 198 -8.02 -3.59 -19.73
N GLN A 199 -8.84 -2.71 -20.31
CA GLN A 199 -9.70 -1.83 -19.51
C GLN A 199 -10.66 -2.63 -18.63
N GLU A 200 -11.43 -3.54 -19.23
CA GLU A 200 -12.53 -4.25 -18.56
C GLU A 200 -12.22 -5.73 -18.31
N HIS A 201 -11.28 -6.31 -19.06
CA HIS A 201 -11.00 -7.75 -18.99
C HIS A 201 -9.62 -8.06 -18.49
N GLY A 202 -9.54 -9.10 -17.66
CA GLY A 202 -8.30 -9.75 -17.24
C GLY A 202 -8.11 -11.10 -17.91
N VAL A 203 -6.85 -11.50 -18.11
CA VAL A 203 -6.50 -12.82 -18.65
C VAL A 203 -5.73 -13.59 -17.59
N VAL A 204 -6.35 -14.63 -17.05
CA VAL A 204 -5.68 -15.60 -16.20
C VAL A 204 -4.96 -16.60 -17.09
N ARG A 205 -3.66 -16.78 -16.84
CA ARG A 205 -2.86 -17.84 -17.45
C ARG A 205 -2.66 -18.95 -16.43
N CYS A 206 -2.82 -20.18 -16.89
CA CYS A 206 -2.60 -21.37 -16.09
C CYS A 206 -1.49 -22.24 -16.69
N THR A 207 -0.81 -23.01 -15.85
CA THR A 207 -0.14 -24.24 -16.30
C THR A 207 -1.19 -25.25 -16.78
N PRO A 208 -0.85 -26.21 -17.65
CA PRO A 208 -1.81 -27.22 -18.13
C PRO A 208 -2.55 -27.94 -16.99
N ASP A 209 -1.81 -28.37 -15.95
CA ASP A 209 -2.38 -29.08 -14.80
C ASP A 209 -3.24 -28.18 -13.91
N ALA A 210 -2.87 -26.90 -13.76
CA ALA A 210 -3.71 -25.93 -13.04
C ALA A 210 -5.00 -25.64 -13.82
N TYR A 211 -4.91 -25.53 -15.15
CA TYR A 211 -6.06 -25.30 -16.01
C TYR A 211 -7.06 -26.46 -15.96
N ALA A 212 -6.58 -27.70 -16.10
CA ALA A 212 -7.42 -28.90 -16.02
C ALA A 212 -8.22 -28.93 -14.71
N ARG A 213 -7.53 -28.76 -13.57
CA ARG A 213 -8.18 -28.74 -12.24
C ARG A 213 -9.15 -27.56 -12.05
N LEU A 214 -8.83 -26.39 -12.59
CA LEU A 214 -9.65 -25.20 -12.41
C LEU A 214 -10.90 -25.21 -13.28
N SER A 215 -10.77 -25.64 -14.54
CA SER A 215 -11.88 -25.72 -15.50
C SER A 215 -12.93 -26.79 -15.17
N GLU A 216 -12.59 -27.78 -14.34
CA GLU A 216 -13.57 -28.73 -13.78
C GLU A 216 -14.45 -28.10 -12.68
N ARG A 217 -13.99 -27.01 -12.07
CA ARG A 217 -14.63 -26.38 -10.90
C ARG A 217 -15.31 -25.05 -11.23
N VAL A 218 -14.95 -24.43 -12.35
CA VAL A 218 -15.34 -23.07 -12.70
C VAL A 218 -15.73 -23.02 -14.18
N GLY A 219 -16.95 -22.58 -14.43
CA GLY A 219 -17.54 -22.34 -15.75
C GLY A 219 -17.72 -20.86 -16.08
N VAL A 220 -18.19 -20.59 -17.29
CA VAL A 220 -18.61 -19.23 -17.68
C VAL A 220 -19.81 -18.80 -16.83
N GLY A 221 -19.75 -17.59 -16.30
CA GLY A 221 -20.75 -17.04 -15.38
C GLY A 221 -20.40 -17.21 -13.90
N ASP A 222 -19.48 -18.11 -13.56
CA ASP A 222 -18.97 -18.26 -12.19
C ASP A 222 -18.04 -17.11 -11.82
N LEU A 223 -17.66 -17.02 -10.54
CA LEU A 223 -16.75 -16.01 -10.02
C LEU A 223 -15.38 -16.60 -9.69
N LEU A 224 -14.33 -15.85 -10.04
CA LEU A 224 -12.98 -16.02 -9.51
C LEU A 224 -12.58 -14.80 -8.71
N GLY A 225 -11.86 -15.01 -7.62
CA GLY A 225 -11.29 -13.92 -6.84
C GLY A 225 -9.93 -13.52 -7.38
N VAL A 226 -9.62 -12.22 -7.32
CA VAL A 226 -8.27 -11.71 -7.54
C VAL A 226 -7.81 -10.93 -6.31
N LEU A 227 -6.73 -11.37 -5.68
CA LEU A 227 -6.02 -10.57 -4.69
C LEU A 227 -5.27 -9.47 -5.45
N PRO A 228 -5.62 -8.19 -5.24
CA PRO A 228 -5.07 -7.10 -6.03
C PRO A 228 -3.59 -6.88 -5.74
N ILE A 229 -2.86 -6.30 -6.71
CA ILE A 229 -1.48 -5.85 -6.49
C ILE A 229 -1.42 -4.76 -5.43
N HIS A 230 -2.35 -3.82 -5.47
CA HIS A 230 -2.41 -2.70 -4.54
C HIS A 230 -3.86 -2.47 -4.10
N SER A 231 -4.12 -2.70 -2.81
CA SER A 231 -5.48 -2.58 -2.27
C SER A 231 -6.00 -1.14 -2.28
N CYS A 232 -5.16 -0.13 -2.04
CA CYS A 232 -5.57 1.27 -2.03
C CYS A 232 -6.14 1.73 -3.38
N LEU A 233 -5.49 1.38 -4.50
CA LEU A 233 -5.98 1.74 -5.83
C LEU A 233 -7.24 0.96 -6.20
N THR A 234 -7.28 -0.32 -5.85
CA THR A 234 -8.45 -1.17 -6.08
C THR A 234 -9.68 -0.65 -5.32
N ALA A 235 -9.49 -0.25 -4.07
CA ALA A 235 -10.49 0.38 -3.23
C ALA A 235 -11.04 1.69 -3.85
N ASP A 236 -10.17 2.57 -4.34
CA ASP A 236 -10.55 3.82 -4.99
C ASP A 236 -11.37 3.61 -6.27
N LEU A 237 -11.03 2.57 -7.04
CA LEU A 237 -11.73 2.24 -8.28
C LEU A 237 -13.14 1.68 -8.03
N LEU A 238 -13.28 0.76 -7.08
CA LEU A 238 -14.54 0.06 -6.81
C LEU A 238 -15.48 0.85 -5.89
N LYS A 239 -14.94 1.66 -4.96
CA LYS A 239 -15.66 2.59 -4.06
C LYS A 239 -16.69 1.97 -3.11
N ILE A 240 -16.96 0.67 -3.21
CA ILE A 240 -17.90 -0.05 -2.36
C ILE A 240 -17.27 -1.40 -2.05
N TYR A 241 -17.26 -1.74 -0.77
CA TYR A 241 -16.84 -3.05 -0.27
C TYR A 241 -18.07 -3.88 0.04
N GLN A 242 -17.95 -5.19 -0.12
CA GLN A 242 -18.93 -6.15 0.37
C GLN A 242 -18.21 -7.08 1.35
N THR A 243 -18.72 -7.16 2.58
CA THR A 243 -18.19 -8.11 3.57
C THR A 243 -18.64 -9.53 3.25
N THR A 244 -17.99 -10.53 3.83
CA THR A 244 -18.39 -11.95 3.69
C THR A 244 -19.78 -12.23 4.26
N GLY A 245 -20.26 -11.39 5.20
CA GLY A 245 -21.65 -11.41 5.68
C GLY A 245 -22.66 -10.73 4.74
N GLY A 246 -22.23 -10.21 3.60
CA GLY A 246 -23.08 -9.54 2.61
C GLY A 246 -23.37 -8.07 2.89
N GLU A 247 -22.77 -7.49 3.94
CA GLU A 247 -22.91 -6.06 4.24
C GLU A 247 -22.16 -5.23 3.19
N ARG A 248 -22.79 -4.16 2.71
CA ARG A 248 -22.17 -3.22 1.77
C ARG A 248 -21.69 -1.99 2.51
N ILE A 249 -20.38 -1.75 2.44
CA ILE A 249 -19.73 -0.60 3.05
C ILE A 249 -19.32 0.36 1.93
N PRO A 250 -19.93 1.56 1.83
CA PRO A 250 -19.45 2.56 0.89
C PRO A 250 -18.09 3.10 1.36
N MET A 251 -17.22 3.44 0.41
CA MET A 251 -16.00 4.19 0.72
C MET A 251 -16.39 5.50 1.41
N ALA A 252 -15.64 5.87 2.45
CA ALA A 252 -15.83 7.14 3.12
C ALA A 252 -15.81 8.27 2.06
N PRO A 253 -16.74 9.24 2.12
CA PRO A 253 -16.76 10.31 1.14
C PRO A 253 -15.43 11.04 1.19
N ILE A 254 -14.72 11.05 0.07
CA ILE A 254 -13.57 11.95 -0.11
C ILE A 254 -14.19 13.36 -0.08
N PRO A 255 -13.87 14.20 0.93
CA PRO A 255 -14.43 15.54 0.99
C PRO A 255 -14.15 16.23 -0.34
N ALA A 256 -15.20 16.71 -1.01
CA ALA A 256 -15.01 17.55 -2.19
C ALA A 256 -14.13 18.73 -1.75
N PHE A 257 -12.97 18.90 -2.39
CA PHE A 257 -12.06 20.01 -2.10
C PHE A 257 -12.84 21.33 -2.11
N TRP A 258 -12.72 22.08 -1.01
CA TRP A 258 -12.89 23.53 -0.85
C TRP A 258 -13.75 24.23 -1.90
N GLY A 259 -14.96 24.62 -1.50
CA GLY A 259 -15.87 25.40 -2.31
C GLY A 259 -15.21 26.64 -2.92
N MET A 260 -15.24 26.74 -4.25
CA MET A 260 -15.44 28.03 -4.86
C MET A 260 -16.93 28.36 -4.73
N ALA A 261 -17.27 29.09 -3.68
CA ALA A 261 -18.40 30.00 -3.77
C ALA A 261 -18.05 30.97 -4.92
N VAL A 262 -18.61 30.72 -6.10
CA VAL A 262 -18.57 31.67 -7.21
C VAL A 262 -19.51 32.81 -6.80
N PRO A 263 -19.07 34.08 -6.86
CA PRO A 263 -19.90 35.23 -6.50
C PRO A 263 -21.16 35.35 -7.37
#